data_AF-A0A932E453-F1
#
_entry.id   AF-A0A932E453-F1
#
_cell.length_a   1.000
_cell.length_b   1.000
_cell.length_c   1.000
_cell.angle_alpha   90.00
_cell.angle_beta   90.00
_cell.angle_gamma   90.00
#
_symmetry.space_group_name_H-M   'P 1'
#
loop_
_entity.id
_entity.type
_entity.pdbx_description
1 polymer ?
#
loop_
_entity_poly.entity_id
_entity_poly.type
_entity_poly.pdbx_seq_one_letter_code
_entity_poly.pdbx_strand_id
1 'polypeptide(L)' 'MKGIIAKVGREKAIDLVMQSYNTELLTTLLNRLEEGKTKMIGGYKRRDHLEAALHRVAEVCDLSL' A
#
# COMPACT_ATOMS: atom_id res chain seq x y z
N MET A 1 -8.90 1.46 -8.01
CA MET A 1 -9.15 0.00 -8.12
C MET A 1 -9.81 -0.43 -9.45
N LYS A 2 -10.95 0.14 -9.89
CA LYS A 2 -11.59 -0.26 -11.17
C LYS A 2 -10.66 -0.14 -12.39
N GLY A 3 -9.92 0.96 -12.50
CA GLY A 3 -8.92 1.13 -13.58
C GLY A 3 -7.79 0.10 -13.53
N ILE A 4 -7.30 -0.25 -12.33
CA ILE A 4 -6.27 -1.28 -12.14
C ILE A 4 -6.80 -2.63 -12.62
N ILE A 5 -8.01 -3.01 -12.18
CA ILE A 5 -8.66 -4.26 -12.62
C ILE A 5 -8.81 -4.31 -14.14
N ALA A 6 -9.19 -3.19 -14.77
CA ALA A 6 -9.34 -3.12 -16.22
C ALA A 6 -8.00 -3.32 -16.97
N LYS A 7 -6.88 -2.87 -16.40
CA LYS A 7 -5.55 -2.94 -17.04
C LYS A 7 -4.86 -4.30 -16.82
N VAL A 8 -4.95 -4.88 -15.63
CA VAL A 8 -4.18 -6.10 -15.28
C VAL A 8 -5.04 -7.34 -14.99
N GLY A 9 -6.37 -7.20 -14.98
CA GLY A 9 -7.29 -8.26 -14.58
C GLY A 9 -7.50 -8.32 -13.05
N ARG A 10 -8.61 -8.91 -12.62
CA ARG A 10 -9.07 -8.86 -11.22
C ARG A 10 -8.10 -9.52 -10.24
N GLU A 11 -7.70 -10.76 -10.49
CA GLU A 11 -6.80 -11.50 -9.60
C GLU A 11 -5.44 -10.81 -9.49
N LYS A 12 -4.86 -10.41 -10.62
CA LYS A 12 -3.57 -9.72 -10.63
C LYS A 12 -3.62 -8.35 -9.96
N ALA A 13 -4.74 -7.64 -10.07
CA ALA A 13 -4.95 -6.37 -9.38
C ALA A 13 -4.97 -6.56 -7.85
N ILE A 14 -5.59 -7.64 -7.37
CA ILE A 14 -5.61 -7.98 -5.94
C ILE A 14 -4.19 -8.27 -5.45
N ASP A 15 -3.46 -9.11 -6.18
CA ASP A 15 -2.08 -9.47 -5.82
C ASP A 15 -1.17 -8.25 -5.75
N LEU A 16 -1.21 -7.37 -6.76
CA LEU A 16 -0.37 -6.17 -6.81
C LEU A 16 -0.67 -5.20 -5.66
N VAL A 17 -1.95 -4.98 -5.36
CA VAL A 17 -2.34 -4.09 -4.25
C VAL A 17 -1.95 -4.69 -2.91
N MET A 18 -2.09 -6.01 -2.71
CA MET A 18 -1.66 -6.68 -1.48
C MET A 18 -0.13 -6.65 -1.29
N GLN A 19 0.65 -6.83 -2.37
CA GLN A 19 2.10 -6.68 -2.32
C GLN A 19 2.50 -5.26 -1.96
N SER A 20 1.92 -4.26 -2.65
CA SER A 20 2.18 -2.83 -2.37
C SER A 20 1.79 -2.43 -0.94
N TYR A 21 0.69 -2.99 -0.41
CA TYR A 21 0.26 -2.80 0.98
C TYR A 21 1.27 -3.38 1.98
N ASN A 22 1.77 -4.59 1.73
CA ASN A 22 2.79 -5.21 2.58
C ASN A 22 4.09 -4.40 2.56
N THR A 23 4.47 -3.86 1.40
CA THR A 23 5.61 -2.94 1.28
C THR A 23 5.40 -1.68 2.12
N GLU A 24 4.24 -1.01 2.05
CA GLU A 24 3.97 0.17 2.90
C GLU A 24 4.10 -0.16 4.38
N LEU A 25 3.52 -1.29 4.79
CA LEU A 25 3.55 -1.72 6.18
C LEU A 25 4.98 -1.94 6.66
N LEU A 26 5.81 -2.65 5.87
CA LEU A 26 7.20 -2.93 6.20
C LEU A 26 8.06 -1.66 6.22
N THR A 27 7.96 -0.81 5.21
CA THR A 27 8.68 0.48 5.17
C THR A 27 8.35 1.33 6.39
N THR A 28 7.08 1.38 6.75
CA THR A 28 6.62 2.13 7.92
C THR A 28 7.18 1.54 9.22
N LEU A 29 7.22 0.21 9.35
CA LEU A 29 7.81 -0.46 10.51
C LEU A 29 9.33 -0.24 10.59
N LEU A 30 10.03 -0.27 9.45
CA LEU A 30 11.47 0.01 9.38
C LEU A 30 11.79 1.44 9.82
N ASN A 31 11.08 2.43 9.27
CA ASN A 31 11.26 3.83 9.66
C ASN A 31 11.05 4.04 11.16
N ARG A 32 10.10 3.33 11.78
CA ARG A 32 9.87 3.39 13.24
C ARG A 32 11.03 2.81 14.05
N LEU A 33 11.62 1.71 13.57
CA LEU A 33 12.79 1.10 14.21
C LEU A 33 13.98 2.08 14.13
N GLU A 34 14.19 2.70 12.98
CA GLU A 34 15.23 3.72 12.77
C GLU A 34 15.03 4.96 13.66
N GLU A 35 13.78 5.40 13.85
CA GLU A 35 13.45 6.55 14.70
C GLU A 35 13.51 6.25 16.22
N GLY A 36 13.81 5.00 16.63
CA GLY A 36 13.81 4.59 18.04
C GLY A 36 12.42 4.59 18.71
N LYS A 37 11.35 4.79 17.93
CA LYS A 37 9.96 4.88 18.40
C LYS A 37 9.32 3.50 18.48
N THR A 38 9.81 2.68 19.41
CA THR A 38 9.30 1.31 19.64
C THR A 38 7.94 1.26 20.33
N LYS A 39 7.52 2.34 21.01
CA LYS A 39 6.27 2.40 21.77
C LYS A 39 5.50 3.69 21.47
N MET A 40 4.47 3.63 20.63
CA MET A 40 3.35 4.57 20.70
C MET A 40 2.02 3.87 20.45
N ILE A 41 1.08 4.17 21.35
CA ILE A 41 -0.31 3.74 21.38
C ILE A 41 -1.04 4.41 20.22
N GLY A 42 -1.63 3.61 19.34
CA GLY A 42 -2.26 4.06 18.09
C GLY A 42 -1.65 3.34 16.89
N GLY A 43 -2.03 2.07 16.69
CA GLY A 43 -1.66 1.34 15.48
C GLY A 43 -2.15 2.08 14.24
N TYR A 44 -1.40 2.01 13.14
CA TYR A 44 -1.87 2.55 11.87
C TYR A 44 -3.22 1.93 11.52
N LYS A 45 -4.16 2.76 11.07
CA LYS A 45 -5.42 2.23 10.57
C LYS A 45 -5.10 1.57 9.23
N ARG A 46 -5.50 0.30 9.10
CA ARG A 46 -5.38 -0.50 7.86
C ARG A 46 -5.78 0.26 6.58
N ARG A 47 -6.69 1.24 6.70
CA ARG A 47 -7.14 2.10 5.60
C ARG A 47 -6.03 2.97 5.01
N ASP A 48 -5.13 3.52 5.83
CA ASP A 48 -4.12 4.48 5.38
C ASP A 48 -3.10 3.83 4.44
N HIS A 49 -2.64 2.63 4.80
CA HIS A 49 -1.71 1.86 3.95
C HIS A 49 -2.36 1.29 2.70
N LEU A 50 -3.66 0.98 2.74
CA LEU A 50 -4.37 0.47 1.57
C LEU A 50 -4.56 1.57 0.52
N GLU A 51 -4.86 2.79 0.95
CA GLU A 51 -4.98 3.95 0.07
C GLU A 51 -3.64 4.28 -0.61
N ALA A 52 -2.55 4.33 0.17
CA ALA A 52 -1.20 4.52 -0.37
C ALA A 52 -0.81 3.40 -1.34
N ALA A 53 -1.13 2.14 -1.01
CA ALA A 53 -0.89 1.01 -1.89
C ALA A 53 -1.65 1.12 -3.22
N LEU A 54 -2.91 1.54 -3.17
CA LEU A 54 -3.74 1.77 -4.36
C LEU A 54 -3.20 2.90 -5.22
N HIS A 55 -2.73 3.98 -4.61
CA HIS A 55 -2.09 5.10 -5.31
C HIS A 55 -0.85 4.63 -6.08
N ARG A 56 0.08 3.93 -5.41
CA ARG A 56 1.31 3.42 -6.03
C ARG A 56 1.03 2.44 -7.18
N VAL A 57 0.07 1.53 -7.00
CA VAL A 57 -0.27 0.58 -8.09
C VAL A 57 -0.92 1.31 -9.26
N ALA A 58 -1.74 2.33 -9.02
CA ALA A 58 -2.32 3.13 -10.10
C ALA A 58 -1.26 3.95 -10.85
N GLU A 59 -0.29 4.54 -10.16
CA GLU A 59 0.86 5.22 -10.76
C GLU A 59 1.67 4.29 -11.66
N VAL A 60 2.06 3.11 -11.17
CA VAL A 60 2.78 2.09 -11.98
C VAL A 60 1.95 1.58 -13.15
N CYS A 61 0.63 1.59 -13.00
CA CYS A 61 -0.30 1.24 -14.07
C CYS A 61 -0.59 2.42 -15.00
N ASP A 62 0.07 3.58 -14.91
CA ASP A 62 -0.21 4.79 -15.70
C ASP A 62 -1.70 5.18 -15.70
N LEU A 63 -2.38 4.97 -14.58
CA LEU A 63 -3.78 5.33 -14.43
C LEU A 63 -3.85 6.73 -13.83
N SER A 64 -4.44 7.67 -14.56
CA SER A 64 -4.85 8.95 -13.98
C SER A 64 -5.82 8.68 -12.83
N LEU A 65 -5.42 9.03 -11.61
CA LEU A 65 -6.24 8.93 -10.40
C LEU A 65 -7.20 10.12 -10.28
#